data_AF-A0A1I3UPF8-F1
#
_entry.id   AF-A0A1I3UPF8-F1
#
_cell.length_a   1.000
_cell.length_b   1.000
_cell.length_c   1.000
_cell.angle_alpha   90.00
_cell.angle_beta   90.00
_cell.angle_gamma   90.00
#
_symmetry.space_group_name_H-M   'P 1'
#
loop_
_entity.id
_entity.type
_entity.pdbx_description
1 polymer ?
#
loop_
_entity_poly.entity_id
_entity_poly.type
_entity_poly.pdbx_seq_one_letter_code
_entity_poly.pdbx_strand_id
1 'polypeptide(L)'
;MGIWHAALVESEPVAFLARWQVMETETGFRHFIGHNLRTGCGRVSTCIVKFDRETRRGVTQSGRIYELVAESGVDFNANIAWTIRCVESDMTSTDVSSEYAQPAIDLQRPAAPFIADLLYDGNPRRLTGKVQVTGQSFDARYPEDLAELLFAKGVRHGYLRFPELDKIGSQPWFVDLARAVERRLNQLERGLLRDPDRPEGKE
;
A
#
# COMPACT_ATOMS: atom_id res chain seq x y z
N MET A 1 2.53 -9.07 27.26
CA MET A 1 2.86 -9.07 25.81
C MET A 1 1.55 -9.00 25.04
N GLY A 2 1.26 -7.85 24.44
CA GLY A 2 0.00 -7.65 23.72
C GLY A 2 -0.01 -8.47 22.44
N ILE A 3 -1.03 -9.31 22.29
CA ILE A 3 -1.28 -10.06 21.05
C ILE A 3 -1.62 -9.02 19.99
N TRP A 4 -0.70 -8.76 19.05
CA TRP A 4 -0.93 -7.85 17.94
C TRP A 4 -1.92 -8.50 16.97
N HIS A 5 -3.21 -8.31 17.22
CA HIS A 5 -4.24 -8.74 16.28
C HIS A 5 -4.17 -7.85 15.04
N ALA A 6 -3.83 -8.46 13.90
CA ALA A 6 -4.12 -7.86 12.62
C ALA A 6 -5.61 -7.51 12.57
N ALA A 7 -5.95 -6.28 12.18
CA ALA A 7 -7.34 -5.82 12.07
C ALA A 7 -8.17 -6.83 11.25
N LEU A 8 -9.46 -6.96 11.51
CA LEU A 8 -10.32 -7.94 10.83
C LEU A 8 -10.32 -7.73 9.32
N VAL A 9 -10.51 -8.82 8.57
CA VAL A 9 -10.57 -8.77 7.09
C VAL A 9 -11.74 -7.90 6.62
N GLU A 10 -12.83 -7.86 7.38
CA GLU A 10 -14.00 -7.01 7.09
C GLU A 10 -13.68 -5.50 7.20
N SER A 11 -12.81 -5.12 8.14
CA SER A 11 -12.35 -3.73 8.27
C SER A 11 -11.25 -3.36 7.27
N GLU A 12 -10.50 -4.35 6.79
CA GLU A 12 -9.32 -4.16 5.96
C GLU A 12 -9.17 -5.28 4.91
N PRO A 13 -10.04 -5.28 3.88
CA PRO A 13 -10.07 -6.37 2.91
C PRO A 13 -8.84 -6.37 1.99
N VAL A 14 -8.17 -5.22 1.85
CA VAL A 14 -6.99 -5.03 1.01
C VAL A 14 -5.82 -4.49 1.82
N ALA A 15 -4.64 -5.06 1.63
CA ALA A 15 -3.38 -4.60 2.22
C ALA A 15 -2.31 -4.42 1.13
N PHE A 16 -1.64 -3.28 1.16
CA PHE A 16 -0.54 -2.97 0.25
C PHE A 16 0.79 -3.26 0.97
N LEU A 17 1.64 -4.08 0.35
CA LEU A 17 2.94 -4.45 0.91
C LEU A 17 4.07 -3.88 0.04
N ALA A 18 4.93 -3.08 0.66
CA ALA A 18 6.24 -2.72 0.10
C ALA A 18 7.35 -3.48 0.83
N ARG A 19 8.57 -3.51 0.27
CA ARG A 19 9.69 -4.31 0.82
C ARG A 19 9.18 -5.70 1.21
N TRP A 20 8.56 -6.32 0.21
CA TRP A 20 7.83 -7.56 0.40
C TRP A 20 8.73 -8.74 0.07
N GLN A 21 8.46 -9.85 0.73
CA GLN A 21 9.01 -11.16 0.41
C GLN A 21 7.88 -12.20 0.39
N VAL A 22 8.11 -13.28 -0.34
CA VAL A 22 7.28 -14.47 -0.30
C VAL A 22 8.08 -15.60 0.33
N MET A 23 7.63 -16.06 1.49
CA MET A 23 8.26 -17.13 2.23
C MET A 23 7.50 -18.42 1.97
N GLU A 24 8.20 -19.45 1.51
CA GLU A 24 7.68 -20.81 1.38
C GLU A 24 8.13 -21.64 2.57
N THR A 25 7.19 -22.33 3.20
CA THR A 25 7.45 -23.25 4.30
C THR A 25 7.84 -24.62 3.77
N GLU A 26 8.50 -25.46 4.56
CA GLU A 26 8.85 -26.85 4.16
C GLU A 26 7.64 -27.70 3.74
N THR A 27 6.46 -27.35 4.24
CA THR A 27 5.17 -27.97 3.90
C THR A 27 4.58 -27.46 2.57
N GLY A 28 5.28 -26.55 1.88
CA GLY A 28 4.88 -25.97 0.60
C GLY A 28 3.87 -24.82 0.72
N PHE A 29 3.54 -24.37 1.92
CA PHE A 29 2.66 -23.20 2.10
C PHE A 29 3.45 -21.92 1.91
N ARG A 30 2.86 -20.98 1.17
CA ARG A 30 3.50 -19.70 0.86
C ARG A 30 2.82 -18.56 1.62
N HIS A 31 3.60 -17.59 2.07
CA HIS A 31 3.13 -16.46 2.87
C HIS A 31 3.72 -15.16 2.36
N PHE A 32 2.92 -14.09 2.33
CA PHE A 32 3.43 -12.75 2.12
C PHE A 32 3.95 -12.19 3.43
N ILE A 33 5.16 -11.64 3.39
CA ILE A 33 5.72 -10.82 4.46
C ILE A 33 6.15 -9.47 3.89
N GLY A 34 6.09 -8.40 4.69
CA GLY A 34 6.61 -7.10 4.25
C GLY A 34 6.05 -5.93 5.03
N HIS A 35 6.38 -4.74 4.55
CA HIS A 35 5.95 -3.48 5.14
C HIS A 35 4.52 -3.12 4.70
N ASN A 36 3.57 -3.07 5.63
CA ASN A 36 2.23 -2.61 5.32
C ASN A 36 2.24 -1.08 5.15
N LEU A 37 1.96 -0.61 3.94
CA LEU A 37 2.01 0.83 3.63
C LEU A 37 0.96 1.66 4.38
N ARG A 38 -0.17 1.05 4.74
CA ARG A 38 -1.28 1.75 5.42
C ARG A 38 -1.05 1.87 6.92
N THR A 39 -0.55 0.81 7.57
CA THR A 39 -0.31 0.81 9.02
C THR A 39 1.12 1.20 9.39
N GLY A 40 2.06 1.19 8.45
CA GLY A 40 3.47 1.46 8.69
C GLY A 40 4.21 0.34 9.43
N CYS A 41 3.58 -0.83 9.62
CA CYS A 41 4.13 -1.93 10.40
C CYS A 41 4.54 -3.11 9.52
N GLY A 42 5.50 -3.89 10.01
CA GLY A 42 5.80 -5.21 9.45
C GLY A 42 4.59 -6.13 9.56
N ARG A 43 4.34 -6.90 8.51
CA ARG A 43 3.15 -7.74 8.41
C ARG A 43 3.47 -9.10 7.82
N VAL A 44 2.81 -10.13 8.36
CA VAL A 44 2.85 -11.51 7.89
C VAL A 44 1.42 -11.94 7.54
N SER A 45 1.23 -12.58 6.39
CA SER A 45 -0.07 -13.08 5.96
C SER A 45 -0.36 -14.51 6.41
N THR A 46 -1.63 -14.92 6.25
CA THR A 46 -2.01 -16.34 6.16
C THR A 46 -1.57 -16.93 4.82
N CYS A 47 -1.71 -18.25 4.65
CA CYS A 47 -1.27 -18.95 3.45
C CYS A 47 -1.88 -18.32 2.19
N ILE A 48 -1.07 -18.14 1.16
CA ILE A 48 -1.50 -17.65 -0.15
C ILE A 48 -2.29 -18.77 -0.83
N VAL A 49 -3.50 -18.44 -1.27
CA VAL A 49 -4.38 -19.40 -1.98
C VAL A 49 -4.44 -19.13 -3.48
N LYS A 50 -4.29 -17.87 -3.89
CA LYS A 50 -4.27 -17.45 -5.29
C LYS A 50 -3.33 -16.27 -5.46
N PHE A 51 -2.66 -16.19 -6.60
CA PHE A 51 -1.85 -15.04 -6.96
C PHE A 51 -2.03 -14.72 -8.44
N ASP A 52 -2.38 -13.47 -8.71
CA ASP A 52 -2.41 -12.89 -10.04
C ASP A 52 -1.10 -12.11 -10.26
N ARG A 53 -0.29 -12.62 -11.18
CA ARG A 53 1.01 -12.05 -11.53
C ARG A 53 0.86 -10.71 -12.28
N GLU A 54 -0.20 -10.51 -13.05
CA GLU A 54 -0.40 -9.29 -13.83
C GLU A 54 -0.76 -8.10 -12.94
N THR A 55 -1.57 -8.33 -11.91
CA THR A 55 -1.98 -7.28 -10.97
C THR A 55 -1.12 -7.24 -9.71
N ARG A 56 -0.19 -8.20 -9.54
CA ARG A 56 0.60 -8.42 -8.31
C ARG A 56 -0.29 -8.58 -7.07
N ARG A 57 -1.47 -9.18 -7.25
CA ARG A 57 -2.45 -9.38 -6.17
C ARG A 57 -2.53 -10.83 -5.76
N GLY A 58 -2.38 -11.08 -4.47
CA GLY A 58 -2.60 -12.39 -3.88
C GLY A 58 -3.80 -12.41 -2.94
N VAL A 59 -4.57 -13.48 -3.01
CA VAL A 59 -5.60 -13.78 -2.01
C VAL A 59 -5.03 -14.78 -1.03
N THR A 60 -5.24 -14.56 0.26
CA THR A 60 -4.79 -15.46 1.32
C THR A 60 -5.96 -16.25 1.91
N GLN A 61 -5.67 -17.27 2.71
CA GLN A 61 -6.66 -18.16 3.31
C GLN A 61 -7.68 -17.42 4.18
N SER A 62 -7.29 -16.30 4.78
CA SER A 62 -8.22 -15.42 5.52
C SER A 62 -9.19 -14.66 4.60
N GLY A 63 -9.06 -14.77 3.28
CA GLY A 63 -9.81 -13.99 2.29
C GLY A 63 -9.28 -12.58 2.06
N ARG A 64 -8.12 -12.21 2.64
CA ARG A 64 -7.54 -10.88 2.46
C ARG A 64 -6.80 -10.81 1.14
N ILE A 65 -6.93 -9.68 0.46
CA ILE A 65 -6.20 -9.36 -0.76
C ILE A 65 -4.94 -8.58 -0.37
N TYR A 66 -3.80 -9.05 -0.85
CA TYR A 66 -2.51 -8.41 -0.71
C TYR A 66 -2.03 -7.95 -2.08
N GLU A 67 -1.64 -6.68 -2.20
CA GLU A 67 -1.05 -6.14 -3.41
C GLU A 67 0.43 -5.85 -3.16
N LEU A 68 1.30 -6.47 -3.96
CA LEU A 68 2.74 -6.30 -3.87
C LEU A 68 3.14 -5.04 -4.62
N VAL A 69 3.67 -4.08 -3.89
CA VAL A 69 4.04 -2.75 -4.38
C VAL A 69 5.56 -2.65 -4.45
N ALA A 70 6.05 -2.09 -5.56
CA ALA A 70 7.47 -1.98 -5.89
C ALA A 70 8.18 -3.35 -5.94
N GLU A 71 9.51 -3.32 -5.99
CA GLU A 71 10.36 -4.50 -5.99
C GLU A 71 10.29 -5.27 -4.67
N SER A 72 10.58 -6.56 -4.73
CA SER A 72 10.80 -7.37 -3.53
C SER A 72 11.95 -6.81 -2.71
N GLY A 73 11.85 -6.89 -1.40
CA GLY A 73 12.89 -6.38 -0.51
C GLY A 73 12.64 -6.77 0.93
N VAL A 74 13.65 -6.57 1.78
CA VAL A 74 13.58 -7.00 3.18
C VAL A 74 12.98 -5.89 4.04
N ASP A 75 11.94 -6.23 4.81
CA ASP A 75 11.47 -5.41 5.94
C ASP A 75 11.87 -6.06 7.26
N PHE A 76 12.60 -5.32 8.10
CA PHE A 76 13.17 -5.83 9.34
C PHE A 76 12.09 -6.31 10.33
N ASN A 77 11.02 -5.53 10.51
CA ASN A 77 9.95 -5.86 11.46
C ASN A 77 9.14 -7.06 10.97
N ALA A 78 8.87 -7.15 9.66
CA ALA A 78 8.17 -8.28 9.07
C ALA A 78 9.01 -9.58 9.19
N ASN A 79 10.32 -9.49 9.01
CA ASN A 79 11.22 -10.63 9.16
C ASN A 79 11.31 -11.11 10.61
N ILE A 80 11.37 -10.20 11.59
CA ILE A 80 11.31 -10.60 13.01
C ILE A 80 10.00 -11.33 13.29
N ALA A 81 8.87 -10.80 12.84
CA ALA A 81 7.56 -11.43 13.03
C ALA A 81 7.49 -12.82 12.35
N TRP A 82 8.08 -12.96 11.16
CA TRP A 82 8.17 -14.24 10.45
C TRP A 82 9.05 -15.25 11.20
N THR A 83 10.24 -14.84 11.64
CA THR A 83 11.15 -15.70 12.41
C THR A 83 10.51 -16.19 13.71
N ILE A 84 9.84 -15.31 14.46
CA ILE A 84 9.13 -15.70 15.68
C ILE A 84 8.07 -16.76 15.35
N ARG A 85 7.26 -16.53 14.31
CA ARG A 85 6.24 -17.48 13.87
C ARG A 85 6.82 -18.84 13.48
N CYS A 86 7.94 -18.86 12.76
CA CYS A 86 8.64 -20.09 12.38
C CYS A 86 9.12 -20.86 13.62
N VAL A 87 9.71 -20.16 14.61
CA VAL A 87 10.15 -20.78 15.87
C VAL A 87 8.97 -21.32 16.68
N GLU A 88 7.88 -20.57 16.79
CA GLU A 88 6.67 -21.00 17.52
C GLU A 88 5.99 -22.21 16.87
N SER A 89 6.10 -22.34 15.55
CA SER A 89 5.48 -23.42 14.77
C SER A 89 6.44 -24.55 14.42
N ASP A 90 7.67 -24.53 14.96
CA ASP A 90 8.77 -25.46 14.64
C ASP A 90 8.93 -25.71 13.13
N MET A 91 9.01 -24.62 12.36
CA MET A 91 8.92 -24.64 10.91
C MET A 91 10.12 -23.98 10.26
N THR A 92 10.61 -24.58 9.18
CA THR A 92 11.61 -23.95 8.32
C THR A 92 10.96 -23.27 7.11
N SER A 93 11.62 -22.22 6.61
CA SER A 93 11.11 -21.46 5.46
C SER A 93 12.24 -20.96 4.57
N THR A 94 11.96 -20.84 3.27
CA THR A 94 12.87 -20.29 2.26
C THR A 94 12.23 -19.10 1.56
N ASP A 95 13.05 -18.10 1.20
CA ASP A 95 12.59 -16.96 0.41
C ASP A 95 12.46 -17.36 -1.08
N VAL A 96 11.24 -17.30 -1.61
CA VAL A 96 10.88 -17.58 -3.01
C VAL A 96 10.38 -16.32 -3.73
N SER A 97 10.74 -15.13 -3.25
CA SER A 97 10.26 -13.84 -3.80
C SER A 97 10.56 -13.66 -5.28
N SER A 98 11.65 -14.25 -5.77
CA SER A 98 12.02 -14.22 -7.19
C SER A 98 10.97 -14.86 -8.10
N GLU A 99 10.19 -15.84 -7.63
CA GLU A 99 9.10 -16.44 -8.41
C GLU A 99 7.88 -15.52 -8.58
N TYR A 100 7.79 -14.50 -7.72
CA TYR A 100 6.72 -13.51 -7.67
C TYR A 100 7.17 -12.17 -8.23
N ALA A 101 8.47 -11.93 -8.32
CA ALA A 101 9.05 -10.80 -9.02
C ALA A 101 8.87 -10.98 -10.53
N GLN A 102 8.43 -9.92 -11.22
CA GLN A 102 8.38 -9.90 -12.68
C GLN A 102 9.49 -9.00 -13.23
N PRO A 103 10.28 -9.47 -14.21
CA PRO A 103 11.38 -8.68 -14.77
C PRO A 103 10.96 -7.64 -15.83
N ALA A 104 9.67 -7.49 -16.18
CA ALA A 104 9.30 -6.79 -17.43
C ALA A 104 7.95 -6.03 -17.48
N ILE A 105 7.25 -5.80 -16.35
CA ILE A 105 6.10 -4.85 -16.31
C ILE A 105 6.47 -3.58 -15.52
N ASP A 106 7.71 -3.14 -15.66
CA ASP A 106 8.20 -1.85 -15.12
C ASP A 106 8.22 -0.73 -16.16
N LEU A 107 7.96 -1.02 -17.44
CA LEU A 107 8.09 -0.04 -18.52
C LEU A 107 6.76 0.60 -18.98
N GLN A 108 5.60 0.09 -18.57
CA GLN A 108 4.28 0.66 -18.97
C GLN A 108 3.29 0.93 -17.83
N ARG A 109 3.58 0.50 -16.60
CA ARG A 109 2.96 1.09 -15.41
C ARG A 109 3.92 2.15 -14.91
N PRO A 110 3.48 3.36 -14.53
CA PRO A 110 4.39 4.32 -13.92
C PRO A 110 5.04 3.60 -12.74
N ALA A 111 6.35 3.42 -12.85
CA ALA A 111 7.17 2.77 -11.84
C ALA A 111 6.74 3.31 -10.48
N ALA A 112 6.33 2.42 -9.57
CA ALA A 112 6.13 2.81 -8.18
C ALA A 112 7.45 3.48 -7.75
N PRO A 113 7.44 4.80 -7.46
CA PRO A 113 7.36 5.19 -6.06
C PRO A 113 6.71 6.57 -5.84
N PHE A 114 5.47 6.81 -6.28
CA PHE A 114 4.74 8.01 -5.87
C PHE A 114 4.00 7.80 -4.54
N ILE A 115 4.71 7.25 -3.54
CA ILE A 115 4.20 7.27 -2.17
C ILE A 115 4.28 8.70 -1.70
N ALA A 116 3.15 9.29 -1.29
CA ALA A 116 3.13 10.63 -0.73
C ALA A 116 2.82 10.58 0.78
N ASP A 117 3.72 11.15 1.59
CA ASP A 117 3.45 11.37 3.01
C ASP A 117 2.49 12.55 3.14
N LEU A 118 1.35 12.34 3.78
CA LEU A 118 0.41 13.41 4.08
C LEU A 118 0.75 14.05 5.43
N LEU A 119 1.24 15.28 5.37
CA LEU A 119 1.55 16.10 6.53
C LEU A 119 0.50 17.19 6.67
N TYR A 120 0.14 17.53 7.91
CA TYR A 120 -0.71 18.68 8.21
C TYR A 120 0.05 19.64 9.10
N ASP A 121 0.21 20.88 8.62
CA ASP A 121 0.65 21.98 9.45
C ASP A 121 -0.59 22.71 9.99
N GLY A 122 -0.68 22.84 11.32
CA GLY A 122 -1.79 23.52 11.99
C GLY A 122 -1.67 25.03 11.97
N ASN A 123 -0.48 25.59 11.69
CA ASN A 123 -0.26 27.03 11.69
C ASN A 123 0.89 27.43 10.74
N PRO A 124 0.60 27.82 9.49
CA PRO A 124 -0.72 27.98 8.87
C PRO A 124 -1.37 26.64 8.49
N ARG A 125 -2.72 26.55 8.51
CA ARG A 125 -3.48 25.37 8.07
C ARG A 125 -3.14 24.99 6.64
N ARG A 126 -2.19 24.07 6.45
CA ARG A 126 -1.71 23.61 5.15
C ARG A 126 -1.59 22.10 5.14
N LEU A 127 -2.21 21.50 4.14
CA LEU A 127 -2.06 20.10 3.79
C LEU A 127 -0.82 19.99 2.90
N THR A 128 0.16 19.20 3.31
CA THR A 128 1.38 19.00 2.54
C THR A 128 1.49 17.54 2.14
N GLY A 129 1.48 17.26 0.84
CA GLY A 129 1.77 15.94 0.29
C GLY A 129 3.22 15.89 -0.15
N LYS A 130 4.05 15.11 0.53
CA LYS A 130 5.46 14.94 0.17
C LYS A 130 5.68 13.64 -0.58
N VAL A 131 5.95 13.75 -1.87
CA VAL A 131 6.23 12.62 -2.75
C VAL A 131 7.63 12.10 -2.49
N GLN A 132 7.74 10.86 -1.99
CA GLN A 132 9.01 10.27 -1.53
C GLN A 132 10.07 10.19 -2.63
N VAL A 133 9.70 9.78 -3.84
CA VAL A 133 10.68 9.61 -4.94
C VAL A 133 11.29 10.93 -5.41
N THR A 134 10.46 11.97 -5.57
CA THR A 134 10.93 13.25 -6.08
C THR A 134 11.45 14.17 -4.97
N GLY A 135 11.15 13.86 -3.71
CA GLY A 135 11.35 14.78 -2.58
C GLY A 135 10.48 16.05 -2.64
N GLN A 136 9.70 16.24 -3.71
CA GLN A 136 8.80 17.38 -3.89
C GLN A 136 7.67 17.34 -2.87
N SER A 137 7.47 18.49 -2.24
CA SER A 137 6.36 18.75 -1.34
C SER A 137 5.36 19.65 -2.06
N PHE A 138 4.09 19.28 -1.99
CA PHE A 138 2.98 20.07 -2.50
C PHE A 138 2.16 20.53 -1.32
N ASP A 139 1.98 21.84 -1.17
CA ASP A 139 1.08 22.39 -0.16
C ASP A 139 -0.23 22.84 -0.79
N ALA A 140 -1.34 22.50 -0.15
CA ALA A 140 -2.66 22.95 -0.51
C ALA A 140 -3.48 23.27 0.74
N ARG A 141 -4.52 24.11 0.57
CA ARG A 141 -5.46 24.43 1.65
C ARG A 141 -6.60 23.42 1.73
N TYR A 142 -6.94 22.81 0.59
CA TYR A 142 -8.03 21.86 0.46
C TYR A 142 -7.50 20.47 0.07
N PRO A 143 -8.14 19.39 0.56
CA PRO A 143 -7.73 18.03 0.27
C PRO A 143 -7.91 17.64 -1.21
N GLU A 144 -8.87 18.26 -1.90
CA GLU A 144 -9.13 18.00 -3.32
C GLU A 144 -8.02 18.53 -4.21
N ASP A 145 -7.60 19.77 -3.99
CA ASP A 145 -6.47 20.40 -4.68
C ASP A 145 -5.18 19.59 -4.46
N LEU A 146 -4.95 19.13 -3.22
CA LEU A 146 -3.79 18.30 -2.94
C LEU A 146 -3.86 16.98 -3.72
N ALA A 147 -5.02 16.32 -3.72
CA ALA A 147 -5.21 15.08 -4.47
C ALA A 147 -4.91 15.27 -5.96
N GLU A 148 -5.35 16.38 -6.56
CA GLU A 148 -5.07 16.69 -7.97
C GLU A 148 -3.58 16.94 -8.24
N LEU A 149 -2.91 17.70 -7.37
CA LEU A 149 -1.47 17.94 -7.47
C LEU A 149 -0.68 16.63 -7.36
N LEU A 150 -1.04 15.78 -6.40
CA LEU A 150 -0.44 14.47 -6.22
C LEU A 150 -0.74 13.57 -7.42
N PHE A 151 -1.98 13.59 -7.92
CA PHE A 151 -2.42 12.81 -9.07
C PHE A 151 -1.66 13.18 -10.36
N ALA A 152 -1.47 14.49 -10.60
CA ALA A 152 -0.70 15.02 -11.72
C ALA A 152 0.78 14.61 -11.67
N LYS A 153 1.27 14.28 -10.47
CA LYS A 153 2.62 13.73 -10.27
C LYS A 153 2.68 12.21 -10.29
N GLY A 154 1.59 11.53 -10.58
CA GLY A 154 1.54 10.07 -10.67
C GLY A 154 1.23 9.37 -9.35
N VAL A 155 0.89 10.11 -8.29
CA VAL A 155 0.32 9.51 -7.07
C VAL A 155 -1.06 8.96 -7.40
N ARG A 156 -1.33 7.78 -6.89
CA ARG A 156 -2.52 6.99 -7.18
C ARG A 156 -3.21 6.61 -5.86
N HIS A 157 -4.47 6.19 -5.91
CA HIS A 157 -5.20 5.72 -4.75
C HIS A 157 -4.48 4.53 -4.10
N GLY A 158 -4.43 4.48 -2.76
CA GLY A 158 -3.69 3.46 -2.02
C GLY A 158 -2.19 3.73 -1.83
N TYR A 159 -1.66 4.82 -2.41
CA TYR A 159 -0.25 5.22 -2.29
C TYR A 159 -0.04 6.44 -1.36
N LEU A 160 -1.02 6.81 -0.54
CA LEU A 160 -0.84 7.80 0.51
C LEU A 160 -0.34 7.12 1.79
N ARG A 161 0.76 7.64 2.34
CA ARG A 161 1.29 7.20 3.64
C ARG A 161 0.94 8.24 4.69
N PHE A 162 0.49 7.77 5.84
CA PHE A 162 0.19 8.61 6.98
C PHE A 162 1.40 8.62 7.92
N PRO A 163 1.84 9.77 8.43
CA PRO A 163 2.79 9.79 9.54
C PRO A 163 2.19 9.03 10.73
N GLU A 164 3.03 8.40 11.55
CA GLU A 164 2.61 7.64 12.73
C GLU A 164 1.60 8.46 13.55
N LEU A 165 0.37 7.91 13.67
CA LEU A 165 -0.75 8.46 14.41
C LEU A 165 -0.43 8.69 15.91
N ASP A 166 0.70 8.18 16.40
CA ASP A 166 1.22 8.44 17.75
C ASP A 166 1.69 9.89 17.96
N LYS A 167 2.09 10.63 16.90
CA LYS A 167 2.55 12.02 17.01
C LYS A 167 1.47 13.06 16.73
N ILE A 168 0.45 12.69 15.97
CA ILE A 168 -0.72 13.52 15.70
C ILE A 168 -1.82 12.95 16.60
N GLY A 169 -1.80 13.34 17.87
CA GLY A 169 -2.72 12.81 18.88
C GLY A 169 -4.12 12.66 18.31
N SER A 170 -4.72 11.48 18.46
CA SER A 170 -6.02 11.05 17.91
C SER A 170 -7.00 12.20 17.63
N GLN A 171 -6.93 12.77 16.43
CA GLN A 171 -7.76 13.89 16.00
C GLN A 171 -8.60 13.40 14.81
N PRO A 172 -9.89 13.05 15.03
CA PRO A 172 -10.78 12.47 14.01
C PRO A 172 -10.83 13.26 12.70
N TRP A 173 -10.68 14.59 12.77
CA TRP A 173 -10.69 15.47 11.59
C TRP A 173 -9.55 15.20 10.60
N PHE A 174 -8.39 14.70 11.06
CA PHE A 174 -7.28 14.35 10.16
C PHE A 174 -7.60 13.10 9.34
N VAL A 175 -8.27 12.12 9.95
CA VAL A 175 -8.74 10.91 9.27
C VAL A 175 -9.79 11.26 8.21
N ASP A 176 -10.70 12.18 8.51
CA ASP A 176 -11.71 12.65 7.55
C ASP A 176 -11.07 13.40 6.36
N LEU A 177 -10.03 14.21 6.62
CA LEU A 177 -9.26 14.89 5.58
C LEU A 177 -8.47 13.91 4.72
N ALA A 178 -7.75 12.98 5.32
CA ALA A 178 -7.03 11.91 4.63
C ALA A 178 -7.97 11.11 3.71
N ARG A 179 -9.14 10.73 4.24
CA ARG A 179 -10.17 10.03 3.48
C ARG A 179 -10.72 10.89 2.34
N ALA A 180 -10.78 12.21 2.49
CA ALA A 180 -11.16 13.12 1.41
C ALA A 180 -10.13 13.12 0.27
N VAL A 181 -8.83 13.18 0.59
CA VAL A 181 -7.76 13.09 -0.42
C VAL A 181 -7.81 11.74 -1.14
N GLU A 182 -7.92 10.63 -0.38
CA GLU A 182 -8.03 9.28 -0.96
C GLU A 182 -9.25 9.10 -1.87
N ARG A 183 -10.41 9.63 -1.44
CA ARG A 183 -11.63 9.60 -2.26
C ARG A 183 -11.44 10.35 -3.57
N ARG A 184 -10.81 11.52 -3.53
CA ARG A 184 -10.56 12.33 -4.73
C ARG A 184 -9.57 11.63 -5.67
N LEU A 185 -8.50 11.02 -5.17
CA LEU A 185 -7.58 10.21 -5.97
C LEU A 185 -8.30 9.05 -6.68
N ASN A 186 -9.15 8.30 -5.96
CA ASN A 186 -9.95 7.21 -6.53
C ASN A 186 -10.96 7.73 -7.60
N GLN A 187 -11.53 8.92 -7.41
CA GLN A 187 -12.38 9.55 -8.43
C GLN A 187 -11.59 9.90 -9.70
N LEU A 188 -10.39 10.48 -9.57
CA LEU A 188 -9.53 10.84 -10.71
C LEU A 188 -9.07 9.60 -11.49
N GLU A 189 -8.74 8.50 -10.79
CA GLU A 189 -8.42 7.23 -11.44
C GLU A 189 -9.59 6.63 -12.19
N ARG A 190 -10.78 6.62 -11.58
CA ARG A 190 -12.00 6.12 -12.22
C ARG A 190 -12.44 7.00 -13.38
N GLY A 191 -12.16 8.30 -13.32
CA GLY A 191 -12.38 9.25 -14.40
C GLY A 191 -11.52 8.95 -15.63
N LEU A 192 -10.24 8.62 -15.43
CA LEU A 192 -9.34 8.21 -16.52
C LEU A 192 -9.69 6.85 -17.13
N LEU A 193 -10.20 5.90 -16.34
CA LEU A 193 -10.67 4.61 -16.85
C LEU A 193 -11.98 4.71 -17.67
N ARG A 194 -12.67 5.85 -17.63
CA ARG A 194 -13.89 6.10 -18.39
C ARG A 194 -13.68 6.79 -19.74
N ASP A 195 -12.44 7.06 -20.12
CA ASP A 195 -12.15 7.64 -21.43
C ASP A 195 -11.08 6.82 -22.18
N PRO A 196 -11.50 5.92 -23.08
CA PRO A 196 -10.62 5.52 -24.16
C PRO A 196 -11.14 5.87 -25.55
N ASP A 197 -12.42 6.18 -25.75
CA ASP A 197 -12.94 6.57 -27.07
C ASP A 197 -14.38 7.09 -26.98
N ARG A 198 -14.59 8.41 -27.06
CA ARG A 198 -15.85 8.93 -27.58
C ARG A 198 -15.55 10.04 -28.58
N PRO A 199 -15.55 9.76 -29.89
CA PRO A 199 -15.78 10.82 -30.85
C PRO A 199 -17.21 11.32 -30.60
N GLU A 200 -17.35 12.59 -30.20
CA GLU A 200 -18.63 13.29 -30.23
C GLU A 200 -19.03 13.47 -31.71
N GLY A 201 -19.62 12.41 -32.26
CA GLY A 201 -20.27 12.39 -33.54
C GLY A 201 -21.78 12.55 -33.38
N LYS A 202 -22.26 13.70 -33.87
CA LYS A 202 -23.62 14.01 -34.38
C LYS A 202 -24.76 14.11 -33.37
N GLU A 203 -25.28 15.34 -33.22
CA GLU A 203 -26.50 15.76 -33.93
C GLU A 203 -26.42 17.25 -34.30
#